data_AF-A0A940QBL0-F1
#
_entry.id   AF-A0A940QBL0-F1
#
_cell.length_a   1.000
_cell.length_b   1.000
_cell.length_c   1.000
_cell.angle_alpha   90.00
_cell.angle_beta   90.00
_cell.angle_gamma   90.00
#
_symmetry.space_group_name_H-M   'P 1'
#
loop_
_entity.id
_entity.type
_entity.pdbx_description
1 polymer ?
#
loop_
_entity_poly.entity_id
_entity_poly.type
_entity_poly.pdbx_seq_one_letter_code
_entity_poly.pdbx_strand_id
1 'polypeptide(L)'
;MERRCGMFGLFRKKILKTEEEKRAESLPRTKKVQFEPMGIAEAEQLLDADLRAVLGFNPVNYYATKNRYLLCTFWYAEDLSEIYMRFELRVDDLPRGHSRMYPVDKVLMRDILRKFGQNIDIGE
;
A
#
# COMPACT_ATOMS: atom_id res chain seq x y z
N MET A 1 25.69 -33.72 37.32
CA MET A 1 25.05 -32.40 37.44
C MET A 1 24.90 -31.84 36.03
N GLU A 2 23.72 -32.01 35.44
CA GLU A 2 23.37 -31.52 34.10
C GLU A 2 23.33 -30.00 34.06
N ARG A 3 23.86 -29.39 33.00
CA ARG A 3 23.36 -28.14 32.44
C ARG A 3 23.38 -28.22 30.92
N ARG A 4 22.21 -28.57 30.36
CA ARG A 4 21.81 -28.22 28.99
C ARG A 4 21.31 -26.77 28.97
N CYS A 5 21.20 -26.26 27.75
CA CYS A 5 20.42 -25.09 27.31
C CYS A 5 21.19 -23.74 27.37
N GLY A 6 21.24 -22.93 26.32
CA GLY A 6 20.52 -22.98 25.06
C GLY A 6 21.26 -22.19 23.99
N MET A 7 21.34 -22.80 22.81
CA MET A 7 21.65 -22.12 21.55
C MET A 7 20.51 -21.11 21.30
N PHE A 8 20.74 -19.83 21.59
CA PHE A 8 19.81 -18.77 21.20
C PHE A 8 19.90 -18.61 19.68
N GLY A 9 19.14 -19.44 18.97
CA GLY A 9 18.84 -19.25 17.55
C GLY A 9 18.16 -17.90 17.39
N LEU A 10 18.90 -16.92 16.87
CA LEU A 10 18.36 -15.69 16.29
C LEU A 10 17.52 -16.07 15.07
N PHE A 11 16.31 -16.57 15.30
CA PHE A 11 15.28 -16.64 14.29
C PHE A 11 14.88 -15.20 13.95
N ARG A 12 15.59 -14.61 12.98
CA ARG A 12 14.97 -13.59 12.14
C ARG A 12 13.75 -14.27 11.52
N LYS A 13 12.57 -14.04 12.08
CA LYS A 13 11.31 -14.35 11.41
C LYS A 13 11.40 -13.65 10.04
N LYS A 14 11.69 -14.40 8.99
CA LYS A 14 11.29 -14.00 7.65
C LYS A 14 9.79 -13.81 7.78
N ILE A 15 9.32 -12.58 7.80
CA ILE A 15 7.90 -12.27 7.66
C ILE A 15 7.53 -12.90 6.31
N LEU A 16 6.90 -14.07 6.36
CA LEU A 16 6.44 -14.74 5.16
C LEU A 16 5.39 -13.80 4.57
N LYS A 17 5.55 -13.42 3.30
CA LYS A 17 4.52 -12.65 2.60
C LYS A 17 3.20 -13.40 2.72
N THR A 18 2.14 -12.66 3.03
CA THR A 18 0.77 -13.16 3.06
C THR A 18 0.37 -13.66 1.66
N GLU A 19 -0.66 -14.50 1.58
CA GLU A 19 -1.16 -14.96 0.28
C GLU A 19 -1.70 -13.77 -0.54
N GLU A 20 -2.32 -12.76 0.09
CA GLU A 20 -2.74 -11.55 -0.62
C GLU A 20 -1.55 -10.76 -1.19
N GLU A 21 -0.44 -10.65 -0.45
CA GLU A 21 0.76 -9.97 -0.96
C GLU A 21 1.36 -10.72 -2.15
N LYS A 22 1.43 -12.05 -2.09
CA LYS A 22 1.90 -12.85 -3.23
C LYS A 22 0.99 -12.69 -4.43
N ARG A 23 -0.33 -12.74 -4.23
CA ARG A 23 -1.32 -12.59 -5.29
C ARG A 23 -1.22 -11.22 -5.95
N ALA A 24 -1.26 -10.15 -5.16
CA ALA A 24 -1.10 -8.78 -5.64
C ALA A 24 0.19 -8.60 -6.46
N GLU A 25 1.33 -9.03 -5.92
CA GLU A 25 2.63 -8.87 -6.60
C GLU A 25 2.78 -9.71 -7.88
N SER A 26 1.94 -10.73 -8.08
CA SER A 26 1.88 -11.54 -9.31
C SER A 26 1.04 -10.93 -10.43
N LEU A 27 0.26 -9.88 -10.15
CA LEU A 27 -0.58 -9.24 -11.14
C LEU A 27 0.25 -8.46 -12.16
N PRO A 28 -0.19 -8.39 -13.43
CA PRO A 28 0.62 -7.90 -14.53
C PRO A 28 0.79 -6.37 -14.55
N ARG A 29 -0.12 -5.62 -13.91
CA ARG A 29 -0.12 -4.15 -13.95
C ARG A 29 0.10 -3.56 -12.58
N THR A 30 0.83 -2.44 -12.54
CA THR A 30 1.02 -1.64 -11.34
C THR A 30 0.82 -0.16 -11.61
N LYS A 31 0.31 0.57 -10.62
CA LYS A 31 0.14 2.02 -10.68
C LYS A 31 0.53 2.65 -9.35
N LYS A 32 1.16 3.82 -9.39
CA LYS A 32 1.62 4.51 -8.18
C LYS A 32 1.10 5.94 -8.14
N VAL A 33 0.66 6.37 -6.98
CA VAL A 33 0.28 7.76 -6.68
C VAL A 33 0.79 8.13 -5.28
N GLN A 34 1.03 9.41 -5.04
CA GLN A 34 1.66 9.88 -3.80
C GLN A 34 0.71 10.82 -3.05
N PHE A 35 0.49 10.54 -1.78
CA PHE A 35 -0.30 11.37 -0.88
C PHE A 35 0.60 12.08 0.14
N GLU A 36 0.09 13.17 0.71
CA GLU A 36 0.70 13.84 1.84
C GLU A 36 1.04 12.83 2.93
N PRO A 37 2.16 13.05 3.65
CA PRO A 37 2.66 12.06 4.58
C PRO A 37 1.70 11.86 5.76
N MET A 38 1.38 10.60 6.03
CA MET A 38 0.57 10.14 7.17
C MET A 38 1.28 8.96 7.84
N GLY A 39 1.01 8.71 9.13
CA GLY A 39 1.48 7.49 9.79
C GLY A 39 0.85 6.24 9.19
N ILE A 40 1.60 5.14 9.05
CA ILE A 40 1.03 3.88 8.54
C ILE A 40 -0.13 3.39 9.42
N ALA A 41 0.04 3.37 10.73
CA ALA A 41 -1.02 2.92 11.66
C ALA A 41 -2.28 3.79 11.58
N GLU A 42 -2.12 5.09 11.35
CA GLU A 42 -3.24 6.03 11.14
C GLU A 42 -3.95 5.74 9.81
N ALA A 43 -3.19 5.54 8.73
CA ALA A 43 -3.76 5.16 7.44
C ALA A 43 -4.51 3.82 7.53
N GLU A 44 -3.94 2.81 8.20
CA GLU A 44 -4.61 1.53 8.42
C GLU A 44 -5.89 1.67 9.23
N GLN A 45 -5.87 2.40 10.34
CA GLN A 45 -7.06 2.63 11.16
C GLN A 45 -8.20 3.24 10.35
N LEU A 46 -7.91 4.21 9.46
CA LEU A 46 -8.92 4.83 8.59
C LEU A 46 -9.45 3.86 7.54
N LEU A 47 -8.56 3.09 6.89
CA LEU A 47 -8.92 2.15 5.82
C LEU A 47 -9.63 0.90 6.34
N ASP A 48 -9.30 0.46 7.55
CA ASP A 48 -9.95 -0.65 8.24
C ASP A 48 -11.39 -0.31 8.64
N ALA A 49 -11.66 0.97 8.91
CA ALA A 49 -13.00 1.47 9.18
C ALA A 49 -13.80 1.66 7.88
N ASP A 50 -13.21 2.31 6.87
CA ASP A 50 -13.80 2.49 5.54
C ASP A 50 -12.71 2.69 4.48
N LEU A 51 -12.62 1.78 3.51
CA LEU A 51 -11.68 1.91 2.40
C LEU A 51 -11.84 3.21 1.60
N ARG A 52 -13.05 3.80 1.56
CA ARG A 52 -13.30 5.07 0.87
C ARG A 52 -12.70 6.26 1.61
N ALA A 53 -12.22 6.10 2.86
CA ALA A 53 -11.52 7.15 3.61
C ALA A 53 -10.27 7.67 2.87
N VAL A 54 -9.67 6.84 2.01
CA VAL A 54 -8.58 7.25 1.09
C VAL A 54 -8.94 8.46 0.23
N LEU A 55 -10.21 8.64 -0.12
CA LEU A 55 -10.65 9.78 -0.92
C LEU A 55 -10.51 11.11 -0.16
N GLY A 56 -10.42 11.06 1.17
CA GLY A 56 -10.09 12.20 2.03
C GLY A 56 -8.59 12.51 2.09
N PHE A 57 -7.70 11.63 1.59
CA PHE A 57 -6.26 11.86 1.64
C PHE A 57 -5.86 12.92 0.60
N ASN A 58 -4.92 13.79 0.96
CA ASN A 58 -4.45 14.86 0.09
C ASN A 58 -3.37 14.34 -0.87
N PRO A 59 -3.49 14.58 -2.19
CA PRO A 59 -2.39 14.36 -3.12
C PRO A 59 -1.14 15.16 -2.74
N VAL A 60 0.06 14.59 -2.88
CA VAL A 60 1.29 15.39 -2.78
C VAL A 60 1.31 16.41 -3.90
N ASN A 61 1.46 17.68 -3.53
CA ASN A 61 1.87 18.70 -4.49
C ASN A 61 3.34 18.45 -4.87
N TYR A 62 3.61 18.16 -6.15
CA TYR A 62 4.94 17.84 -6.67
C TYR A 62 6.00 18.92 -6.45
N TYR A 63 5.58 20.13 -6.04
CA TYR A 63 6.46 21.23 -5.65
C TYR A 63 6.74 21.35 -4.14
N ALA A 64 6.00 20.65 -3.27
CA ALA A 64 5.97 20.97 -1.84
C ALA A 64 6.85 20.07 -0.94
N THR A 65 6.96 18.77 -1.21
CA THR A 65 7.59 17.85 -0.24
C THR A 65 8.16 16.60 -0.90
N LYS A 66 9.45 16.60 -1.28
CA LYS A 66 10.12 15.39 -1.80
C LYS A 66 10.63 14.45 -0.71
N ASN A 67 10.82 14.94 0.50
CA ASN A 67 11.58 14.21 1.52
C ASN A 67 10.69 13.28 2.35
N ARG A 68 9.36 13.40 2.26
CA ARG A 68 8.42 12.53 2.99
C ARG A 68 7.05 12.49 2.33
N TYR A 69 6.57 11.30 2.01
CA TYR A 69 5.27 11.10 1.36
C TYR A 69 4.71 9.70 1.65
N LEU A 70 3.40 9.54 1.47
CA LEU A 70 2.72 8.25 1.53
C LEU A 70 2.50 7.73 0.11
N LEU A 71 3.23 6.69 -0.28
CA LEU A 71 3.13 6.06 -1.59
C LEU A 71 2.00 5.04 -1.60
N CYS A 72 0.99 5.26 -2.43
CA CYS A 72 -0.03 4.26 -2.74
C CYS A 72 0.39 3.49 -3.99
N THR A 73 0.51 2.17 -3.87
CA THR A 73 0.75 1.27 -5.00
C THR A 73 -0.48 0.40 -5.24
N PHE A 74 -0.93 0.38 -6.48
CA PHE A 74 -1.93 -0.54 -6.98
C PHE A 74 -1.26 -1.68 -7.73
N TRP A 75 -1.77 -2.90 -7.55
CA TRP A 75 -1.52 -4.04 -8.41
C TRP A 75 -2.86 -4.52 -8.96
N TYR A 76 -2.95 -4.78 -10.27
CA TYR A 76 -4.24 -5.09 -10.88
C TYR A 76 -4.14 -5.99 -12.12
N ALA A 77 -5.20 -6.75 -12.35
CA ALA A 77 -5.43 -7.48 -13.60
C ALA A 77 -5.78 -6.52 -14.75
N GLU A 78 -5.52 -6.92 -16.00
CA GLU A 78 -5.74 -6.04 -17.16
C GLU A 78 -7.20 -5.62 -17.37
N ASP A 79 -8.13 -6.48 -16.98
CA ASP A 79 -9.57 -6.28 -17.04
C ASP A 79 -10.16 -5.59 -15.79
N LEU A 80 -9.31 -5.19 -14.84
CA LEU A 80 -9.68 -4.58 -13.57
C LEU A 80 -10.60 -5.48 -12.69
N SER A 81 -10.63 -6.80 -12.95
CA SER A 81 -11.39 -7.78 -12.15
C SER A 81 -10.82 -7.97 -10.74
N GLU A 82 -9.52 -7.75 -10.60
CA GLU A 82 -8.79 -7.92 -9.35
C GLU A 82 -7.82 -6.76 -9.16
N ILE A 83 -7.94 -6.08 -8.03
CA ILE A 83 -7.16 -4.88 -7.71
C ILE A 83 -6.79 -4.93 -6.23
N TYR A 84 -5.51 -4.70 -5.96
CA TYR A 84 -4.97 -4.53 -4.62
C TYR A 84 -4.31 -3.19 -4.46
N MET A 85 -4.38 -2.65 -3.26
CA MET A 85 -3.82 -1.37 -2.86
C MET A 85 -2.96 -1.53 -1.60
N ARG A 86 -1.80 -0.88 -1.56
CA ARG A 86 -0.97 -0.77 -0.34
C ARG A 86 -0.38 0.62 -0.22
N PHE A 87 -0.30 1.12 1.01
CA PHE A 87 0.41 2.33 1.34
C PHE A 87 1.80 2.05 1.89
N GLU A 88 2.77 2.87 1.53
CA GLU A 88 4.14 2.81 2.05
C GLU A 88 4.62 4.21 2.39
N LEU A 89 5.08 4.40 3.63
CA LEU A 89 5.64 5.66 4.07
C LEU A 89 7.07 5.75 3.56
N ARG A 90 7.35 6.76 2.74
CA ARG A 90 8.68 7.04 2.20
C ARG A 90 9.26 8.26 2.90
N VAL A 91 10.52 8.17 3.31
CA VAL A 91 11.32 9.28 3.84
C VAL A 91 12.64 9.27 3.09
N ASP A 92 12.97 10.37 2.43
CA ASP A 92 14.15 10.48 1.53
C ASP A 92 14.20 9.33 0.51
N ASP A 93 13.04 9.02 -0.09
CA ASP A 93 12.80 7.90 -1.00
C ASP A 93 13.05 6.49 -0.41
N LEU A 94 13.41 6.36 0.87
CA LEU A 94 13.57 5.08 1.54
C LEU A 94 12.26 4.62 2.21
N PRO A 95 11.89 3.33 2.10
CA PRO A 95 10.71 2.80 2.76
C PRO A 95 10.91 2.76 4.27
N ARG A 96 9.93 3.26 5.03
CA ARG A 96 9.93 3.28 6.51
C ARG A 96 8.87 2.36 7.12
N GLY A 97 7.98 1.83 6.30
CA GLY A 97 6.91 0.93 6.71
C GLY A 97 5.82 0.92 5.64
N HIS A 98 5.00 -0.12 5.66
CA HIS A 98 3.87 -0.26 4.75
C HIS A 98 2.64 -0.74 5.50
N SER A 99 1.46 -0.42 4.97
CA SER A 99 0.20 -0.99 5.44
C SER A 99 0.09 -2.47 5.03
N ARG A 100 -0.93 -3.15 5.54
CA ARG A 100 -1.46 -4.38 4.93
C ARG A 100 -1.92 -4.14 3.49
N MET A 101 -2.14 -5.25 2.78
CA MET A 101 -2.69 -5.23 1.43
C MET A 101 -4.22 -5.13 1.50
N TYR A 102 -4.80 -4.24 0.72
CA TYR A 102 -6.25 -4.04 0.65
C TYR A 102 -6.78 -4.46 -0.71
N PRO A 103 -7.69 -5.45 -0.80
CA PRO A 103 -8.47 -5.65 -2.01
C PRO A 103 -9.43 -4.46 -2.19
N VAL A 104 -9.50 -3.91 -3.40
CA VAL A 104 -10.36 -2.77 -3.74
C VAL A 104 -11.08 -3.03 -5.04
N ASP A 105 -12.18 -2.32 -5.28
CA ASP A 105 -12.89 -2.38 -6.55
C ASP A 105 -12.37 -1.33 -7.57
N LYS A 106 -12.75 -1.52 -8.84
CA LYS A 106 -12.36 -0.62 -9.94
C LYS A 106 -12.92 0.80 -9.80
N VAL A 107 -14.03 0.97 -9.10
CA VAL A 107 -14.67 2.26 -8.87
C VAL A 107 -13.82 3.09 -7.91
N LEU A 108 -13.38 2.49 -6.81
CA LEU A 108 -12.52 3.13 -5.83
C LEU A 108 -11.15 3.46 -6.43
N MET A 109 -10.54 2.55 -7.19
CA MET A 109 -9.29 2.85 -7.91
C MET A 109 -9.45 4.04 -8.85
N ARG A 110 -10.53 4.08 -9.66
CA ARG A 110 -10.83 5.21 -10.55
C ARG A 110 -10.98 6.52 -9.78
N ASP A 111 -11.77 6.52 -8.70
CA ASP A 111 -12.05 7.73 -7.93
C ASP A 111 -10.78 8.26 -7.24
N ILE A 112 -9.88 7.37 -6.78
CA ILE A 112 -8.55 7.76 -6.30
C ILE A 112 -7.73 8.39 -7.42
N LEU A 113 -7.62 7.75 -8.58
CA LEU A 113 -6.82 8.23 -9.71
C LEU A 113 -7.30 9.59 -10.24
N ARG A 114 -8.60 9.86 -10.18
CA ARG A 114 -9.18 11.17 -10.54
C ARG A 114 -8.65 12.30 -9.68
N LYS A 115 -8.31 12.07 -8.40
CA LYS A 115 -7.67 13.08 -7.54
C LYS A 115 -6.30 13.52 -8.07
N PHE A 116 -5.68 12.69 -8.91
CA PHE A 116 -4.40 12.96 -9.56
C PHE A 116 -4.56 13.38 -11.02
N GLY A 117 -5.79 13.70 -11.46
CA GLY A 117 -6.09 14.04 -12.86
C GLY A 117 -5.96 12.86 -13.83
N GLN A 118 -5.93 11.63 -13.32
CA GLN A 118 -5.76 10.43 -14.13
C GLN A 118 -7.13 9.77 -14.34
N ASN A 119 -7.51 9.61 -15.60
CA ASN A 119 -8.73 8.91 -15.99
C ASN A 119 -8.38 7.51 -16.49
N ILE A 120 -9.14 6.52 -16.02
CA ILE A 120 -9.12 5.15 -16.52
C ILE A 120 -10.51 4.82 -17.05
N ASP A 121 -10.56 4.12 -18.17
CA ASP A 121 -11.80 3.51 -18.65
C ASP A 121 -12.07 2.23 -17.82
N ILE A 122 -13.27 2.15 -17.26
CA ILE A 122 -13.69 1.00 -16.44
C ILE A 122 -14.81 0.19 -17.11
N GLY A 123 -15.15 0.51 -18.37
CA GLY A 123 -16.17 -0.18 -19.17
C GLY A 123 -17.57 -0.08 -18.55
N GLU A 124 -18.07 1.15 -18.37
CA GLU A 124 -19.49 1.41 -18.07
C GLU A 124 -20.34 1.41 -19.34
#